data_AF-A0A8B3M1M4-F1
#
_entry.id   AF-A0A8B3M1M4-F1
#
_cell.length_a   1.000
_cell.length_b   1.000
_cell.length_c   1.000
_cell.angle_alpha   90.00
_cell.angle_beta   90.00
_cell.angle_gamma   90.00
#
_symmetry.space_group_name_H-M   'P 1'
#
loop_
_entity.id
_entity.type
_entity.pdbx_description
1 polymer ?
#
loop_
_entity_poly.entity_id
_entity_poly.type
_entity_poly.pdbx_seq_one_letter_code
_entity_poly.pdbx_strand_id
1 'polypeptide(L)' 'MSAAADTGPATGDAVLSARNIVMSYGGVHALKGVNFDIHRGKVTTLFGENGAGKSTLMKILS' A
#
# COMPACT_ATOMS: atom_id res chain seq x y z
N MET A 1 -23.54 18.55 7.07
CA MET A 1 -23.66 17.64 5.91
C MET A 1 -22.60 16.57 6.08
N SER A 2 -23.06 15.34 6.22
CA SER A 2 -22.35 14.17 6.75
C SER A 2 -21.68 13.33 5.65
N ALA A 3 -20.78 12.46 6.08
CA ALA A 3 -20.17 11.28 5.44
C ALA A 3 -18.86 11.55 4.66
N ALA A 4 -17.77 10.79 4.86
CA ALA A 4 -17.68 9.45 5.44
C ALA A 4 -16.56 9.37 6.48
N ALA A 5 -16.88 8.81 7.66
CA ALA A 5 -15.86 8.16 8.46
C ALA A 5 -15.22 7.09 7.56
N ASP A 6 -13.90 7.14 7.44
CA ASP A 6 -13.11 6.09 6.79
C ASP A 6 -13.36 4.79 7.55
N THR A 7 -14.36 4.02 7.12
CA THR A 7 -14.65 2.68 7.63
C THR A 7 -13.62 1.73 7.01
N GLY A 8 -12.35 1.95 7.34
CA GLY A 8 -11.31 0.96 7.19
C GLY A 8 -11.65 -0.27 8.05
N PRO A 9 -11.24 -1.48 7.67
CA PRO A 9 -11.53 -2.68 8.42
C PRO A 9 -11.09 -2.48 9.87
N ALA A 10 -11.96 -2.89 10.82
CA ALA A 10 -11.76 -2.74 12.25
C ALA A 10 -10.29 -2.94 12.62
N THR A 11 -9.71 -1.95 13.32
CA THR A 11 -8.32 -1.82 13.76
C THR A 11 -7.90 -2.99 14.67
N GLY A 12 -7.92 -4.21 14.14
CA GLY A 12 -7.25 -5.37 14.71
C GLY A 12 -5.81 -5.31 14.25
N ASP A 13 -4.95 -4.70 15.05
CA ASP A 13 -3.49 -4.62 14.94
C ASP A 13 -2.94 -4.56 13.50
N ALA A 14 -3.24 -3.49 12.78
CA ALA A 14 -2.41 -3.10 11.65
C ALA A 14 -0.99 -2.82 12.19
N VAL A 15 -0.03 -3.65 11.81
CA VAL A 15 1.38 -3.51 12.22
C VAL A 15 2.14 -2.57 11.31
N LEU A 16 1.64 -2.34 10.10
CA LEU A 16 2.15 -1.35 9.17
C LEU A 16 0.97 -0.75 8.41
N SER A 17 0.91 0.58 8.37
CA SER A 17 -0.06 1.31 7.58
C SER A 17 0.69 2.26 6.67
N ALA A 18 0.41 2.16 5.37
CA ALA A 18 1.00 3.04 4.38
C ALA A 18 -0.10 3.74 3.58
N ARG A 19 0.09 5.04 3.38
CA ARG A 19 -0.87 5.90 2.70
C ARG A 19 -0.16 6.75 1.65
N ASN A 20 -0.81 6.92 0.50
CA ASN A 20 -0.40 7.72 -0.64
C ASN A 20 1.06 7.49 -1.07
N ILE A 21 1.51 6.22 -1.13
CA ILE A 21 2.85 5.92 -1.62
C ILE A 21 2.93 6.24 -3.11
N VAL A 22 3.79 7.20 -3.44
CA VAL A 22 4.14 7.59 -4.81
C VAL A 22 5.64 7.37 -4.98
N MET A 23 6.03 6.73 -6.09
CA MET A 23 7.43 6.52 -6.42
C MET A 23 7.63 6.65 -7.91
N SER A 24 8.65 7.40 -8.32
CA SER A 24 8.99 7.62 -9.72
C SER A 24 10.48 7.39 -9.95
N TYR A 25 10.82 6.80 -11.09
CA TYR A 25 12.18 6.64 -11.56
C TYR A 25 12.32 7.36 -12.90
N GLY A 26 13.00 8.51 -12.89
CA GLY A 26 13.06 9.38 -14.06
C GLY A 26 11.64 9.74 -14.54
N GLY A 27 11.34 9.47 -15.81
CA GLY A 27 10.03 9.71 -16.42
C GLY A 27 8.96 8.66 -16.15
N VAL A 28 9.26 7.60 -15.39
CA VAL A 28 8.33 6.48 -15.14
C VAL A 28 7.78 6.55 -13.72
N HIS A 29 6.45 6.63 -13.59
CA HIS A 29 5.76 6.50 -12.30
C HIS A 29 5.59 5.02 -11.94
N ALA A 30 6.46 4.53 -11.04
CA ALA A 30 6.45 3.15 -10.58
C ALA A 30 5.32 2.87 -9.57
N LEU A 31 4.95 3.85 -8.75
CA LEU A 31 3.80 3.78 -7.82
C LEU A 31 3.02 5.10 -7.90
N LYS A 32 1.69 5.01 -7.94
CA LYS A 32 0.77 6.15 -8.19
C LYS A 32 -0.25 6.32 -7.06
N GLY A 33 0.21 6.51 -5.83
CA GLY A 33 -0.66 6.75 -4.68
C GLY A 33 -1.25 5.46 -4.09
N VAL A 34 -0.38 4.52 -3.74
CA VAL A 34 -0.78 3.22 -3.18
C VAL A 34 -1.09 3.36 -1.69
N ASN A 35 -2.22 2.78 -1.26
CA ASN A 35 -2.68 2.71 0.13
C ASN A 35 -2.82 1.24 0.53
N PHE A 36 -2.22 0.81 1.64
CA PHE A 36 -2.41 -0.55 2.17
C PHE A 36 -2.09 -0.65 3.66
N ASP A 37 -2.58 -1.73 4.28
CA ASP A 37 -2.32 -2.09 5.67
C ASP A 37 -1.85 -3.55 5.77
N ILE A 38 -0.78 -3.78 6.54
CA ILE A 38 -0.33 -5.11 6.94
C ILE A 38 -0.82 -5.36 8.36
N HIS A 39 -1.47 -6.49 8.57
CA HIS A 39 -2.07 -6.85 9.86
C HIS A 39 -1.28 -7.94 10.55
N ARG A 40 -1.22 -7.89 11.88
CA ARG A 40 -0.53 -8.89 12.70
C ARG A 40 -1.08 -10.29 12.42
N GLY A 41 -0.19 -11.27 12.28
CA GLY A 41 -0.56 -12.68 12.12
C GLY A 41 -1.22 -13.01 10.78
N LYS A 42 -1.23 -12.09 9.81
CA LYS A 42 -1.74 -12.34 8.45
C LYS A 42 -0.61 -12.35 7.43
N VAL A 43 -0.70 -13.27 6.48
CA VAL A 43 0.15 -13.27 5.28
C VAL A 43 -0.46 -12.31 4.27
N THR A 44 0.29 -11.29 3.89
CA THR A 44 -0.12 -10.31 2.87
C THR A 44 0.61 -10.62 1.57
N THR A 45 -0.12 -10.83 0.49
CA THR A 45 0.45 -11.17 -0.82
C THR A 45 0.33 -9.99 -1.77
N LEU A 46 1.41 -9.69 -2.49
CA LEU A 46 1.46 -8.67 -3.53
C LEU A 46 1.54 -9.34 -4.91
N PHE A 47 0.52 -9.12 -5.75
CA PHE A 47 0.44 -9.69 -7.11
C PHE A 47 0.24 -8.60 -8.16
N GLY A 48 0.45 -8.96 -9.43
CA GLY A 48 0.33 -8.05 -10.57
C GLY A 48 1.31 -8.37 -11.69
N GLU A 49 1.19 -7.70 -12.82
CA GLU A 49 2.06 -7.91 -13.99
C GLU A 49 3.51 -7.46 -13.75
N ASN A 50 4.41 -7.86 -14.65
CA ASN A 50 5.78 -7.36 -14.67
C ASN A 50 5.79 -5.85 -14.92
N GLY A 51 6.54 -5.10 -14.11
CA GLY A 51 6.56 -3.64 -14.19
C GLY A 51 5.47 -2.92 -13.38
N ALA A 52 4.54 -3.64 -12.73
CA ALA A 52 3.47 -3.03 -11.91
C ALA A 52 3.94 -2.34 -10.61
N GLY A 53 5.26 -2.23 -10.36
CA GLY A 53 5.81 -1.59 -9.17
C GLY A 53 5.95 -2.48 -7.94
N LYS A 54 5.74 -3.80 -8.06
CA LYS A 54 5.81 -4.74 -6.91
C LYS A 54 7.15 -4.70 -6.18
N SER A 55 8.26 -4.85 -6.90
CA SER A 55 9.61 -4.77 -6.33
C SER A 55 9.92 -3.37 -5.79
N THR A 56 9.36 -2.33 -6.39
CA THR A 56 9.45 -0.96 -5.87
C THR A 56 8.75 -0.84 -4.52
N LEU A 57 7.55 -1.40 -4.38
CA LEU A 57 6.82 -1.43 -3.12
C LEU A 57 7.58 -2.22 -2.04
N MET A 58 8.13 -3.38 -2.40
CA MET A 58 8.96 -4.17 -1.49
C MET A 58 10.23 -3.45 -1.05
N LYS A 59 10.89 -2.70 -1.94
CA LYS A 59 12.05 -1.85 -1.60
C LYS A 59 11.73 -0.69 -0.66
N ILE A 60 10.48 -0.22 -0.63
CA ILE A 60 10.04 0.81 0.30
C ILE A 60 9.75 0.21 1.69
N LEU A 61 9.37 -1.07 1.73
CA LEU A 61 9.01 -1.78 2.95
C LEU A 61 10.19 -2.42 3.71
N SER A 62 11.31 -2.67 3.03
CA SER A 62 12.53 -3.28 3.57
C SER A 62 13.65 -2.29 3.72
#